data_AF-K1JHS9-F1
#
_entry.id   AF-K1JHS9-F1
#
_cell.length_a   1.000
_cell.length_b   1.000
_cell.length_c   1.000
_cell.angle_alpha   90.00
_cell.angle_beta   90.00
_cell.angle_gamma   90.00
#
_symmetry.space_group_name_H-M   'P 1'
#
loop_
_entity.id
_entity.type
_entity.pdbx_description
1 polymer ?
#
loop_
_entity_poly.entity_id
_entity_poly.type
_entity_poly.pdbx_seq_one_letter_code
_entity_poly.pdbx_strand_id
1 'polypeptide(L)'
;MRFQQIKDLLLYLEQVHHQLGLCYGRLMTQVDGERSRLLLAYLQQREEAAGTQLEDYLSELGEGVKETWLERGFSEDLLPGIRRLDLPATAQTQDIVQLVCRQEEKLIGELSHLARECPTEETVRLLGGLATQEQTRLTRLVHGAHRLDDL
;
A
#
# COMPACT_ATOMS: atom_id res chain seq x y z
N MET A 1 -5.21 -11.50 -10.34
CA MET A 1 -3.92 -11.16 -10.98
C MET A 1 -2.92 -12.26 -10.69
N ARG A 2 -2.00 -12.64 -11.59
CA ARG A 2 -1.05 -13.74 -11.34
C ARG A 2 0.39 -13.23 -11.37
N PHE A 3 1.12 -13.47 -10.29
CA PHE A 3 2.56 -13.22 -10.20
C PHE A 3 3.27 -14.53 -10.48
N GLN A 4 4.40 -14.50 -11.20
CA GLN A 4 5.16 -15.74 -11.44
C GLN A 4 6.07 -16.00 -10.26
N GLN A 5 6.73 -14.96 -9.75
CA GLN A 5 7.73 -15.06 -8.69
C GLN A 5 7.58 -13.96 -7.63
N ILE A 6 8.25 -14.12 -6.49
CA ILE A 6 8.27 -13.12 -5.40
C ILE A 6 8.75 -11.76 -5.88
N LYS A 7 9.75 -11.71 -6.76
CA LYS A 7 10.21 -10.44 -7.35
C LYS A 7 9.11 -9.70 -8.10
N ASP A 8 8.23 -10.42 -8.82
CA ASP A 8 7.14 -9.81 -9.57
C ASP A 8 6.08 -9.24 -8.63
N LEU A 9 5.83 -9.92 -7.50
CA LEU A 9 4.97 -9.42 -6.45
C LEU A 9 5.55 -8.13 -5.83
N LEU A 10 6.83 -8.11 -5.50
CA LEU A 10 7.48 -6.93 -4.91
C LEU A 10 7.46 -5.73 -5.88
N LEU A 11 7.77 -5.95 -7.16
CA LEU A 11 7.64 -4.93 -8.20
C LEU A 11 6.19 -4.44 -8.34
N TYR A 12 5.22 -5.32 -8.19
CA TYR A 12 3.82 -4.93 -8.18
C TYR A 12 3.46 -4.08 -6.95
N LEU A 13 3.95 -4.43 -5.76
CA LEU A 13 3.76 -3.63 -4.54
C LEU A 13 4.36 -2.24 -4.71
N GLU A 14 5.58 -2.15 -5.24
CA GLU A 14 6.21 -0.88 -5.58
C GLU A 14 5.32 -0.05 -6.52
N GLN A 15 4.78 -0.68 -7.56
CA GLN A 15 3.85 -0.02 -8.48
C GLN A 15 2.55 0.43 -7.81
N VAL A 16 2.03 -0.33 -6.83
CA VAL A 16 0.87 0.04 -6.02
C VAL A 16 1.17 1.30 -5.21
N HIS A 17 2.28 1.35 -4.48
CA HIS A 17 2.68 2.51 -3.69
C HIS A 17 2.95 3.74 -4.57
N HIS A 18 3.67 3.56 -5.69
CA HIS A 18 3.90 4.62 -6.64
C HIS A 18 2.58 5.21 -7.18
N GLN A 19 1.64 4.34 -7.54
CA GLN A 19 0.35 4.79 -8.07
C GLN A 19 -0.54 5.45 -7.00
N LEU A 20 -0.47 5.00 -5.74
CA LEU A 20 -1.12 5.70 -4.63
C LEU A 20 -0.53 7.10 -4.45
N GLY A 21 0.80 7.26 -4.49
CA GLY A 21 1.46 8.56 -4.43
C GLY A 21 0.98 9.52 -5.52
N LEU A 22 0.92 9.06 -6.76
CA LEU A 22 0.37 9.84 -7.88
C LEU A 22 -1.10 10.21 -7.67
N CYS A 23 -1.92 9.29 -7.16
CA CYS A 23 -3.33 9.54 -6.89
C CYS A 23 -3.52 10.57 -5.78
N TYR A 24 -2.74 10.49 -4.68
CA TYR A 24 -2.80 11.48 -3.61
C TYR A 24 -2.36 12.86 -4.05
N GLY A 25 -1.30 12.95 -4.88
CA GLY A 25 -0.90 14.20 -5.51
C GLY A 25 -2.00 14.82 -6.38
N ARG A 26 -2.73 13.99 -7.15
CA ARG A 26 -3.91 14.43 -7.91
C ARG A 26 -5.04 14.92 -6.99
N LEU A 27 -5.41 14.14 -5.98
CA LEU A 27 -6.50 14.47 -5.05
C LEU A 27 -6.21 15.77 -4.29
N MET A 28 -4.94 16.07 -4.00
CA MET A 28 -4.53 17.30 -3.35
C MET A 28 -4.91 18.55 -4.15
N THR A 29 -4.94 18.46 -5.49
CA THR A 29 -5.37 19.55 -6.38
C THR A 29 -6.90 19.71 -6.46
N GLN A 30 -7.66 18.71 -6.00
CA GLN A 30 -9.12 18.67 -6.10
C GLN A 30 -9.81 19.10 -4.79
N VAL A 31 -9.18 18.89 -3.64
CA VAL A 31 -9.74 19.25 -2.33
C VAL A 31 -9.53 20.73 -2.00
N ASP A 32 -10.52 21.35 -1.36
CA ASP A 32 -10.48 22.76 -0.98
C ASP A 32 -9.83 23.00 0.38
N GLY A 33 -9.98 22.05 1.30
CA GLY A 33 -9.52 22.15 2.68
C GLY A 33 -7.99 22.08 2.81
N GLU A 34 -7.39 23.06 3.48
CA GLU A 34 -5.94 23.09 3.76
C GLU A 34 -5.48 21.85 4.54
N ARG A 35 -6.23 21.44 5.57
CA ARG A 35 -5.96 20.23 6.35
C ARG A 35 -5.97 18.96 5.48
N SER A 36 -6.97 18.84 4.59
CA SER A 36 -7.08 17.76 3.62
C SER A 36 -5.88 17.71 2.67
N ARG A 37 -5.41 18.87 2.18
CA ARG A 37 -4.20 18.95 1.35
C ARG A 37 -2.94 18.52 2.12
N LEU A 38 -2.77 18.98 3.35
CA LEU A 38 -1.64 18.59 4.20
C LEU A 38 -1.61 17.08 4.46
N LEU A 39 -2.76 16.47 4.74
CA LEU A 39 -2.88 15.03 4.91
C LEU A 39 -2.53 14.28 3.62
N LEU A 40 -3.01 14.72 2.47
CA LEU A 40 -2.70 14.11 1.17
C LEU A 40 -1.21 14.26 0.81
N ALA A 41 -0.57 15.38 1.12
CA ALA A 41 0.86 15.56 0.94
C ALA A 41 1.67 14.61 1.83
N TYR A 42 1.27 14.47 3.10
CA TYR A 42 1.87 13.49 4.01
C TYR A 42 1.72 12.05 3.49
N LEU A 43 0.53 11.69 3.00
CA LEU A 43 0.26 10.39 2.40
C LEU A 43 1.12 10.14 1.16
N GLN A 44 1.24 11.12 0.27
CA GLN A 44 2.09 11.01 -0.91
C GLN A 44 3.55 10.68 -0.52
N GLN A 45 4.14 11.46 0.40
CA GLN A 45 5.51 11.24 0.86
C GLN A 45 5.69 9.86 1.51
N ARG A 46 4.67 9.41 2.25
CA ARG A 46 4.65 8.10 2.91
C ARG A 46 4.62 6.95 1.91
N GLU A 47 3.96 7.09 0.77
CA GLU A 47 3.96 6.07 -0.29
C GLU A 47 5.25 6.08 -1.10
N GLU A 48 5.82 7.26 -1.39
CA GLU A 48 7.13 7.36 -2.03
C GLU A 48 8.21 6.67 -1.19
N ALA A 49 8.23 6.92 0.13
CA ALA A 49 9.15 6.25 1.05
C ALA A 49 8.94 4.73 1.11
N ALA A 50 7.70 4.24 1.00
CA ALA A 50 7.40 2.81 0.97
C ALA A 50 7.88 2.15 -0.33
N GLY A 51 7.72 2.83 -1.46
CA GLY A 51 8.28 2.40 -2.75
C GLY A 51 9.80 2.22 -2.67
N THR A 52 10.52 3.23 -2.17
CA THR A 52 11.99 3.13 -2.00
C THR A 52 12.39 2.01 -1.04
N GLN A 53 11.69 1.84 0.08
CA GLN A 53 11.96 0.74 1.01
C GLN A 53 11.76 -0.64 0.37
N LEU A 54 10.76 -0.80 -0.51
CA LEU A 54 10.54 -2.05 -1.24
C LEU A 54 11.61 -2.28 -2.30
N GLU A 55 12.08 -1.24 -2.96
CA GLU A 55 13.20 -1.31 -3.91
C GLU A 55 14.49 -1.76 -3.21
N ASP A 56 14.82 -1.14 -2.07
CA ASP A 56 15.96 -1.52 -1.23
C ASP A 56 15.82 -2.98 -0.76
N TYR A 57 14.65 -3.35 -0.24
CA TYR A 57 14.35 -4.71 0.21
C TYR A 57 14.48 -5.73 -0.93
N LEU A 58 13.99 -5.40 -2.13
CA LEU A 58 14.17 -6.22 -3.31
C LEU A 58 15.65 -6.33 -3.66
N SER A 59 16.45 -5.27 -3.56
CA SER A 59 17.88 -5.33 -3.86
C SER A 59 18.64 -6.28 -2.90
N GLU A 60 18.28 -6.27 -1.61
CA GLU A 60 18.91 -7.06 -0.54
C GLU A 60 18.49 -8.54 -0.52
N LEU A 61 17.34 -8.87 -1.11
CA LEU A 61 16.85 -10.25 -1.16
C LEU A 61 17.79 -11.17 -1.95
N GLY A 62 18.07 -12.33 -1.39
CA GLY A 62 18.81 -13.39 -2.08
C GLY A 62 18.08 -13.90 -3.32
N GLU A 63 18.84 -14.25 -4.36
CA GLU A 63 18.30 -14.61 -5.69
C GLU A 63 17.36 -15.83 -5.64
N GLY A 64 17.64 -16.81 -4.78
CA GLY A 64 16.75 -17.96 -4.57
C GLY A 64 15.36 -17.59 -4.04
N VAL A 65 15.26 -16.56 -3.19
CA VAL A 65 13.97 -16.06 -2.67
C VAL A 65 13.24 -15.27 -3.74
N LYS A 66 13.95 -14.43 -4.49
CA LYS A 66 13.40 -13.64 -5.61
C LYS A 66 12.73 -14.51 -6.67
N GLU A 67 13.38 -15.63 -7.00
CA GLU A 67 12.94 -16.56 -8.04
C GLU A 67 11.93 -17.61 -7.53
N THR A 68 11.58 -17.57 -6.25
CA THR A 68 10.59 -18.48 -5.68
C THR A 68 9.25 -18.28 -6.38
N TRP A 69 8.71 -19.37 -6.91
CA TRP A 69 7.47 -19.37 -7.67
C TRP A 69 6.25 -19.20 -6.76
N LEU A 70 5.34 -18.33 -7.19
CA LEU A 70 4.04 -18.15 -6.56
C LEU A 70 3.00 -18.92 -7.37
N GLU A 71 2.38 -19.94 -6.77
CA GLU A 71 1.35 -20.73 -7.46
C GLU A 71 0.10 -19.88 -7.76
N ARG A 72 -0.16 -18.90 -6.89
CA ARG A 72 -1.32 -18.01 -6.89
C ARG A 72 -0.86 -16.55 -6.79
N GLY A 73 -1.72 -15.63 -7.19
CA GLY A 73 -1.51 -14.20 -7.00
C GLY A 73 -2.72 -13.57 -6.33
N PHE A 74 -2.79 -12.25 -6.35
CA PHE A 74 -3.92 -11.54 -5.74
C PHE A 74 -5.25 -11.89 -6.42
N SER A 75 -6.31 -11.93 -5.62
CA SER A 75 -7.66 -12.23 -6.07
C SER A 75 -8.15 -11.22 -7.12
N GLU A 76 -7.82 -9.94 -6.92
CA GLU A 76 -8.08 -8.83 -7.83
C GLU A 76 -6.85 -7.95 -8.06
N ASP A 77 -6.86 -7.18 -9.15
CA ASP A 77 -5.86 -6.14 -9.36
C ASP A 77 -6.29 -4.86 -8.61
N LEU A 78 -5.43 -4.38 -7.71
CA LEU A 78 -5.65 -3.19 -6.91
C LEU A 78 -5.46 -1.90 -7.72
N LEU A 79 -4.62 -1.90 -8.77
CA LEU A 79 -4.24 -0.70 -9.53
C LEU A 79 -5.43 0.00 -10.19
N PRO A 80 -6.40 -0.68 -10.84
CA PRO A 80 -7.59 -0.04 -11.39
C PRO A 80 -8.47 0.60 -10.31
N GLY A 81 -8.51 0.02 -9.11
CA GLY A 81 -9.19 0.62 -7.96
C GLY A 81 -8.52 1.93 -7.54
N ILE A 82 -7.19 1.89 -7.39
CA ILE A 82 -6.37 3.03 -7.01
C ILE A 82 -6.48 4.18 -8.01
N ARG A 83 -6.35 3.90 -9.32
CA ARG A 83 -6.41 4.94 -10.36
C ARG A 83 -7.77 5.65 -10.42
N ARG A 84 -8.84 4.96 -10.02
CA ARG A 84 -10.22 5.46 -9.99
C ARG A 84 -10.60 6.11 -8.65
N LEU A 85 -9.67 6.19 -7.69
CA LEU A 85 -9.91 6.92 -6.45
C LEU A 85 -10.21 8.38 -6.77
N ASP A 86 -11.30 8.85 -6.20
CA ASP A 86 -11.77 10.20 -6.36
C ASP A 86 -12.33 10.69 -5.02
N LEU A 87 -12.23 11.98 -4.78
CA LEU A 87 -12.74 12.62 -3.58
C LEU A 87 -13.49 13.89 -3.98
N PRO A 88 -14.65 14.17 -3.36
CA PRO A 88 -15.32 15.44 -3.57
C PRO A 88 -14.41 16.59 -3.09
N ALA A 89 -14.55 17.78 -3.67
CA ALA A 89 -13.76 18.96 -3.25
C ALA A 89 -13.94 19.30 -1.76
N THR A 90 -15.12 18.96 -1.21
CA THR A 90 -15.49 19.13 0.20
C THR A 90 -14.97 18.03 1.12
N ALA A 91 -14.21 17.05 0.62
CA ALA A 91 -13.71 15.92 1.40
C ALA A 91 -12.90 16.39 2.60
N GLN A 92 -13.26 15.86 3.76
CA GLN A 92 -12.56 16.12 5.01
C GLN A 92 -11.43 15.10 5.20
N THR A 93 -10.57 15.38 6.18
CA THR A 93 -9.50 14.49 6.65
C THR A 93 -10.03 13.08 6.95
N GLN A 94 -11.18 12.96 7.62
CA GLN A 94 -11.80 11.66 7.91
C GLN A 94 -12.17 10.86 6.65
N ASP A 95 -12.68 11.51 5.61
CA ASP A 95 -13.03 10.85 4.34
C ASP A 95 -11.78 10.29 3.65
N ILE A 96 -10.70 11.08 3.67
CA ILE A 96 -9.38 10.67 3.13
C ILE A 96 -8.84 9.47 3.91
N VAL A 97 -8.89 9.51 5.24
CA VAL A 97 -8.43 8.41 6.10
C VAL A 97 -9.21 7.13 5.81
N GLN A 98 -10.54 7.20 5.75
CA GLN A 98 -11.36 6.02 5.44
C GLN A 98 -11.04 5.43 4.06
N LEU A 99 -10.83 6.29 3.06
CA LEU A 99 -10.45 5.88 1.72
C LEU A 99 -9.10 5.14 1.72
N VAL A 100 -8.11 5.69 2.43
CA VAL A 100 -6.77 5.09 2.55
C VAL A 100 -6.84 3.76 3.32
N CYS A 101 -7.55 3.73 4.45
CA CYS A 101 -7.71 2.53 5.27
C CYS A 101 -8.29 1.39 4.46
N ARG A 102 -9.35 1.64 3.70
CA ARG A 102 -9.99 0.62 2.85
C ARG A 102 -9.01 0.01 1.86
N GLN A 103 -8.11 0.82 1.31
CA GLN A 103 -7.19 0.39 0.26
C GLN A 103 -6.00 -0.37 0.85
N GLU A 104 -5.48 0.06 1.99
CA GLU A 104 -4.45 -0.66 2.73
C GLU A 104 -4.96 -1.97 3.34
N GLU A 105 -6.18 -2.00 3.89
CA GLU A 105 -6.81 -3.22 4.41
C GLU A 105 -6.98 -4.27 3.31
N LYS A 106 -7.37 -3.86 2.10
CA LYS A 106 -7.38 -4.76 0.94
C LYS A 106 -6.01 -5.33 0.64
N LEU A 107 -4.98 -4.49 0.59
CA LEU A 107 -3.61 -4.94 0.34
C LEU A 107 -3.11 -5.92 1.41
N ILE A 108 -3.31 -5.59 2.69
CA ILE A 108 -2.96 -6.46 3.82
C ILE A 108 -3.71 -7.79 3.74
N GLY A 109 -4.99 -7.76 3.37
CA GLY A 109 -5.81 -8.95 3.17
C GLY A 109 -5.27 -9.85 2.07
N GLU A 110 -4.93 -9.28 0.91
CA GLU A 110 -4.35 -10.02 -0.23
C GLU A 110 -2.98 -10.62 0.11
N LEU A 111 -2.09 -9.86 0.77
CA LEU A 111 -0.79 -10.37 1.23
C LEU A 111 -0.94 -11.49 2.27
N SER A 112 -1.84 -11.32 3.22
CA SER A 112 -2.12 -12.33 4.26
C SER A 112 -2.75 -13.60 3.66
N HIS A 113 -3.61 -13.44 2.66
CA HIS A 113 -4.21 -14.55 1.94
C HIS A 113 -3.15 -15.32 1.16
N LEU A 114 -2.31 -14.61 0.40
CA LEU A 114 -1.21 -15.21 -0.35
C LEU A 114 -0.23 -15.94 0.58
N ALA A 115 0.12 -15.34 1.72
CA ALA A 115 0.97 -15.97 2.73
C ALA A 115 0.43 -17.32 3.20
N ARG A 116 -0.88 -17.47 3.36
CA ARG A 116 -1.52 -18.73 3.82
C ARG A 116 -1.54 -19.82 2.74
N GLU A 117 -1.43 -19.44 1.47
CA GLU A 117 -1.50 -20.36 0.34
C GLU A 117 -0.12 -20.80 -0.14
N CYS A 118 0.95 -20.20 0.38
CA CYS A 118 2.32 -20.56 0.05
C CYS A 118 2.76 -21.86 0.75
N PRO A 119 3.43 -22.79 0.04
CA PRO A 119 3.83 -24.09 0.60
C PRO A 119 5.09 -24.02 1.47
N THR A 120 5.91 -22.98 1.35
CA THR A 120 7.22 -22.84 1.99
C THR A 120 7.18 -21.86 3.16
N GLU A 121 7.70 -22.25 4.32
CA GLU A 121 7.75 -21.38 5.52
C GLU A 121 8.47 -20.05 5.27
N GLU A 122 9.52 -20.05 4.45
CA GLU A 122 10.28 -18.84 4.12
C GLU A 122 9.40 -17.80 3.41
N THR A 123 8.60 -18.23 2.45
CA THR A 123 7.68 -17.36 1.72
C THR A 123 6.51 -16.91 2.60
N VAL A 124 6.00 -17.78 3.46
CA VAL A 124 4.99 -17.43 4.47
C VAL A 124 5.53 -16.31 5.38
N ARG A 125 6.77 -16.42 5.86
CA ARG A 125 7.41 -15.41 6.72
C ARG A 125 7.63 -14.09 5.98
N LEU A 126 8.08 -14.13 4.74
CA LEU A 126 8.29 -12.94 3.92
C LEU A 126 6.96 -12.18 3.69
N LEU A 127 5.94 -12.87 3.20
CA LEU A 127 4.63 -12.28 2.91
C LEU A 127 3.90 -11.83 4.18
N GLY A 128 3.99 -12.61 5.25
CA GLY A 128 3.46 -12.24 6.57
C GLY A 128 4.18 -11.04 7.17
N GLY A 129 5.49 -10.91 6.94
CA GLY A 129 6.29 -9.75 7.31
C GLY A 129 5.82 -8.49 6.59
N LEU A 130 5.63 -8.57 5.26
CA LEU A 130 5.09 -7.47 4.45
C LEU A 130 3.69 -7.05 4.92
N ALA A 131 2.79 -8.01 5.14
CA ALA A 131 1.44 -7.72 5.65
C ALA A 131 1.48 -7.03 7.02
N THR A 132 2.39 -7.45 7.91
CA THR A 132 2.57 -6.85 9.24
C THR A 132 3.14 -5.44 9.16
N GLN A 133 4.07 -5.20 8.22
CA GLN A 133 4.62 -3.88 7.95
C GLN A 133 3.53 -2.92 7.48
N GLU A 134 2.73 -3.32 6.49
CA GLU A 134 1.60 -2.52 6.00
C GLU A 134 0.58 -2.25 7.11
N GLN A 135 0.23 -3.26 7.93
CA GLN A 135 -0.65 -3.07 9.08
C GLN A 135 -0.10 -2.07 10.10
N THR A 136 1.22 -2.08 10.33
CA THR A 136 1.89 -1.12 11.22
C THR A 136 1.84 0.30 10.64
N ARG A 137 2.06 0.45 9.32
CA ARG A 137 1.94 1.74 8.62
C ARG A 137 0.51 2.29 8.72
N LEU A 138 -0.50 1.45 8.47
CA LEU A 138 -1.91 1.79 8.59
C LEU A 138 -2.28 2.27 9.99
N THR A 139 -1.86 1.52 11.01
CA THR A 139 -2.16 1.86 12.41
C THR A 139 -1.57 3.22 12.80
N ARG A 140 -0.33 3.50 12.36
CA ARG A 140 0.32 4.80 12.58
C ARG A 140 -0.41 5.93 11.85
N LEU A 141 -0.90 5.69 10.63
CA LEU A 141 -1.71 6.68 9.90
C LEU A 141 -2.96 7.03 10.69
N VAL A 142 -3.75 6.04 11.09
CA VAL A 142 -5.03 6.25 11.80
C VAL A 142 -4.81 7.07 13.06
N HIS A 143 -3.80 6.71 13.87
CA HIS A 143 -3.45 7.49 15.06
C HIS A 143 -2.94 8.90 14.72
N GLY A 144 -2.14 9.06 13.66
CA GLY A 144 -1.64 10.36 13.23
C GLY A 144 -2.75 11.29 12.72
N ALA A 145 -3.72 10.73 12.00
CA ALA A 145 -4.84 11.48 11.47
C ALA A 145 -5.82 11.92 12.57
N HIS A 146 -6.12 11.06 13.55
CA HIS A 146 -6.91 11.47 14.71
C HIS A 146 -6.28 12.65 15.46
N ARG A 147 -4.95 12.66 15.60
CA ARG A 147 -4.24 13.80 16.22
C ARG A 147 -4.29 15.08 15.39
N LEU A 148 -4.45 15.00 14.06
CA LEU A 148 -4.63 16.16 13.19
C LEU A 148 -6.06 16.72 13.25
N ASP A 149 -7.05 15.85 13.50
CA ASP A 149 -8.44 16.27 13.70
C ASP A 149 -8.66 16.93 15.08
N ASP A 150 -7.91 16.50 16.10
CA ASP A 150 -7.96 17.07 17.45
C ASP A 150 -7.27 18.45 17.59
N LEU A 151 -6.49 18.88 16.59
CA LEU A 151 -5.79 20.19 16.52
C LEU A 151 -6.63 21.28 15.84
#